data_AF-A0A7U9XHC3-F1
#
_entry.id   AF-A0A7U9XHC3-F1
#
_cell.length_a   1.000
_cell.length_b   1.000
_cell.length_c   1.000
_cell.angle_alpha   90.00
_cell.angle_beta   90.00
_cell.angle_gamma   90.00
#
_symmetry.space_group_name_H-M   'P 1'
#
loop_
_entity.id
_entity.type
_entity.pdbx_description
1 polymer ?
#
loop_
_entity_poly.entity_id
_entity_poly.type
_entity_poly.pdbx_seq_one_letter_code
_entity_poly.pdbx_strand_id
1 'polypeptide(L)' 'MSMMAKVYADLIRKGKKTVKDVPKSLQKEVKALLAGDTK' A
#
# COMPACT_ATOMS: atom_id res chain seq x y z
N MET A 1 4.14 11.08 6.45
CA MET A 1 3.72 9.67 6.32
C MET A 1 2.22 9.68 6.04
N SER A 2 1.80 9.35 4.82
CA SER A 2 0.39 9.47 4.44
C SER A 2 -0.43 8.30 5.00
N MET A 3 -1.42 8.59 5.85
CA MET A 3 -2.32 7.58 6.43
C MET A 3 -2.97 6.69 5.35
N MET A 4 -3.26 7.26 4.17
CA MET A 4 -3.87 6.54 3.05
C MET A 4 -2.98 5.43 2.46
N ALA A 5 -1.67 5.61 2.40
CA ALA A 5 -0.78 4.57 1.87
C ALA A 5 -0.79 3.31 2.75
N LYS A 6 -0.82 3.48 4.07
CA LYS A 6 -0.97 2.35 5.01
C LYS A 6 -2.30 1.64 4.85
N VAL A 7 -3.40 2.39 4.72
CA VAL A 7 -4.73 1.81 4.49
C VAL A 7 -4.73 0.96 3.22
N TYR A 8 -4.18 1.48 2.11
CA TYR A 8 -4.07 0.70 0.88
C TYR A 8 -3.16 -0.53 1.02
N ALA A 9 -2.00 -0.40 1.67
CA ALA A 9 -1.12 -1.53 1.93
C ALA A 9 -1.81 -2.64 2.73
N ASP A 10 -2.57 -2.28 3.77
CA ASP A 10 -3.33 -3.24 4.58
C ASP A 10 -4.49 -3.87 3.80
N LEU A 11 -5.20 -3.09 2.97
CA LEU A 11 -6.24 -3.62 2.10
C LEU A 11 -5.67 -4.60 1.06
N ILE A 12 -4.46 -4.34 0.56
CA ILE A 12 -3.75 -5.23 -0.37
C ILE A 12 -3.28 -6.50 0.34
N ARG A 13 -2.71 -6.40 1.55
CA ARG A 13 -2.36 -7.58 2.36
C ARG A 13 -3.57 -8.45 2.69
N LYS A 14 -4.73 -7.82 2.89
CA LYS A 14 -6.01 -8.51 3.14
C LYS A 14 -6.69 -9.03 1.87
N GLY A 15 -6.09 -8.83 0.69
CA GLY A 15 -6.66 -9.27 -0.60
C GLY A 15 -7.92 -8.51 -1.03
N LYS A 16 -8.27 -7.40 -0.36
CA LYS A 16 -9.46 -6.58 -0.67
C LYS A 16 -9.22 -5.60 -1.81
N LYS A 17 -7.96 -5.24 -2.07
CA LYS A 17 -7.54 -4.36 -3.16
C LYS A 17 -6.23 -4.84 -3.78
N THR A 18 -5.90 -4.34 -4.95
CA THR A 18 -4.61 -4.56 -5.61
C THR A 18 -3.82 -3.26 -5.71
N VAL A 19 -2.53 -3.37 -6.02
CA VAL A 19 -1.67 -2.20 -6.27
C VAL A 19 -2.21 -1.32 -7.43
N LYS A 20 -3.03 -1.89 -8.33
CA LYS A 20 -3.69 -1.17 -9.43
C LYS A 20 -4.79 -0.23 -8.94
N ASP A 21 -5.44 -0.55 -7.81
CA ASP A 21 -6.48 0.27 -7.19
C ASP A 21 -5.92 1.46 -6.38
N VAL A 22 -4.59 1.55 -6.30
CA VAL A 22 -3.89 2.61 -5.60
C VAL A 22 -3.61 3.76 -6.56
N PRO A 23 -3.92 5.02 -6.20
CA PRO A 23 -3.53 6.20 -6.97
C PRO A 23 -2.03 6.19 -7.27
N LYS A 24 -1.61 6.57 -8.49
CA LYS A 24 -0.20 6.57 -8.91
C LYS A 24 0.73 7.32 -7.94
N SER A 25 0.25 8.41 -7.34
CA SER A 25 0.97 9.18 -6.33
C SER A 25 1.28 8.38 -5.06
N LEU A 26 0.40 7.45 -4.68
CA LEU A 26 0.53 6.61 -3.49
C LEU A 26 1.15 5.24 -3.80
N GLN A 27 1.15 4.78 -5.06
CA GLN A 27 1.71 3.47 -5.43
C GLN A 27 3.16 3.30 -4.99
N LYS A 28 3.95 4.38 -5.03
CA LYS A 28 5.36 4.35 -4.61
C LYS A 28 5.49 4.12 -3.09
N GLU A 29 4.70 4.84 -2.29
CA GLU A 29 4.63 4.64 -0.82
C GLU A 29 4.06 3.26 -0.47
N VAL A 30 2.98 2.82 -1.12
CA VAL A 30 2.35 1.51 -0.88
C VAL A 30 3.30 0.37 -1.22
N LYS A 31 4.02 0.43 -2.35
CA LYS A 31 5.03 -0.57 -2.69
C LYS A 31 6.18 -0.59 -1.68
N ALA A 32 6.62 0.57 -1.21
CA ALA A 32 7.65 0.66 -0.16
C ALA A 32 7.17 0.03 1.15
N LEU A 33 5.91 0.26 1.55
CA LEU A 33 5.31 -0.37 2.73
C LEU A 33 5.18 -1.90 2.56
N LEU A 34 4.72 -2.38 1.39
CA LEU A 34 4.60 -3.80 1.11
C LEU A 34 5.96 -4.52 1.07
N ALA A 35 7.00 -3.85 0.56
CA ALA A 35 8.37 -4.40 0.52
C ALA A 35 9.11 -4.28 1.86
N GLY A 36 8.75 -3.30 2.69
CA GLY A 36 9.45 -2.96 3.94
C GLY A 36 8.85 -3.55 5.22
N ASP A 37 7.67 -4.17 5.18
CA ASP A 37 7.02 -4.82 6.33
C ASP A 37 7.60 -6.21 6.64
N THR A 38 8.93 -6.31 6.65
CA THR A 38 9.65 -7.46 7.19
C THR A 38 10.51 -6.97 8.34
N LYS A 39 9.89 -6.57 9.45
CA LYS A 39 10.53 -6.50 10.77
C LYS A 39 9.49 -6.47 11.87
#